data_AF-A0A7V2UKV3-F1
#
_entry.id   AF-A0A7V2UKV3-F1
#
_cell.length_a   1.000
_cell.length_b   1.000
_cell.length_c   1.000
_cell.angle_alpha   90.00
_cell.angle_beta   90.00
_cell.angle_gamma   90.00
#
_symmetry.space_group_name_H-M   'P 1'
#
loop_
_entity.id
_entity.type
_entity.pdbx_description
1 polymer ?
#
loop_
_entity_poly.entity_id
_entity_poly.type
_entity_poly.pdbx_seq_one_letter_code
_entity_poly.pdbx_strand_id
1 'polypeptide(L)'
;MTQSAFDWGESPSAAACAAQSRLTCADPAAWSADDSWQPILQQYWRTSSGQALLGALADRLRAGATIYPPEPFRALELTPLAKVRAVILGQDPYHGAGQAEGLAFSVPDGVRIPPSLRNIYNEIAREFGGTPPSTGSLKA
;
A
#
# COMPACT_ATOMS: atom_id res chain seq x y z
N MET A 1 -26.57 43.20 -17.04
CA MET A 1 -26.39 41.78 -17.42
C MET A 1 -24.90 41.51 -17.40
N THR A 2 -24.40 40.88 -16.34
CA THR A 2 -23.02 40.40 -16.24
C THR A 2 -23.14 38.98 -15.72
N GLN A 3 -22.78 38.02 -16.59
CA GLN A 3 -22.80 36.60 -16.27
C GLN A 3 -21.66 36.31 -15.29
N SER A 4 -21.98 35.78 -14.13
CA SER A 4 -21.00 35.14 -13.25
C SER A 4 -20.58 33.82 -13.89
N ALA A 5 -19.31 33.72 -14.26
CA ALA A 5 -18.69 32.47 -14.67
C ALA A 5 -18.76 31.48 -13.50
N PHE A 6 -19.33 30.30 -13.79
CA PHE A 6 -19.40 29.19 -12.85
C PHE A 6 -18.01 28.57 -12.74
N ASP A 7 -17.44 28.65 -11.54
CA ASP A 7 -16.10 28.16 -11.21
C ASP A 7 -16.14 26.63 -11.15
N TRP A 8 -15.63 25.99 -12.20
CA TRP A 8 -15.39 24.54 -12.20
C TRP A 8 -14.11 24.31 -11.40
N GLY A 9 -14.29 24.14 -10.08
CA GLY A 9 -13.22 23.87 -9.13
C GLY A 9 -12.22 22.86 -9.68
N GLU A 10 -10.94 23.17 -9.49
CA GLU A 10 -9.80 22.42 -10.01
C GLU A 10 -9.98 20.91 -9.84
N SER A 11 -9.84 20.16 -10.94
CA SER A 11 -9.65 18.72 -10.88
C SER A 11 -8.48 18.42 -9.94
N PRO A 12 -8.63 17.53 -8.96
CA PRO A 12 -7.58 17.29 -7.99
C PRO A 12 -6.28 16.89 -8.70
N SER A 13 -5.23 17.66 -8.43
CA SER A 13 -3.85 17.38 -8.85
C SER A 13 -3.47 15.93 -8.51
N ALA A 14 -2.59 15.31 -9.29
CA ALA A 14 -2.02 13.98 -9.02
C ALA A 14 -1.45 13.84 -7.59
N ALA A 15 -1.10 14.95 -6.92
CA ALA A 15 -0.70 15.00 -5.52
C ALA A 15 -1.82 14.61 -4.52
N ALA A 16 -3.10 14.75 -4.89
CA ALA A 16 -4.24 14.38 -4.06
C ALA A 16 -4.48 12.86 -4.00
N CYS A 17 -4.04 12.10 -5.01
CA CYS A 17 -4.09 10.62 -4.96
C CYS A 17 -3.08 10.03 -3.97
N ALA A 18 -1.93 10.69 -3.75
CA ALA A 18 -0.93 10.29 -2.75
C ALA A 18 -1.39 10.53 -1.29
N ALA A 19 -2.55 11.15 -1.08
CA ALA A 19 -3.01 11.61 0.23
C ALA A 19 -3.99 10.65 0.93
N GLN A 20 -4.26 9.47 0.37
CA GLN A 20 -5.17 8.51 1.00
C GLN A 20 -4.41 7.79 2.12
N SER A 21 -4.83 8.01 3.37
CA SER A 21 -4.20 7.33 4.52
C SER A 21 -4.72 5.92 4.73
N ARG A 22 -5.81 5.52 4.06
CA ARG A 22 -6.57 4.28 4.26
C ARG A 22 -7.22 3.79 2.96
N LEU A 23 -7.62 2.52 2.94
CA LEU A 23 -8.38 1.90 1.85
C LEU A 23 -9.77 2.55 1.73
N THR A 24 -10.17 2.92 0.52
CA THR A 24 -11.43 3.63 0.25
C THR A 24 -12.45 2.80 -0.52
N CYS A 25 -12.03 1.78 -1.26
CA CYS A 25 -12.90 0.87 -1.99
C CYS A 25 -12.41 -0.58 -1.94
N ALA A 26 -13.33 -1.52 -2.11
CA ALA A 26 -13.07 -2.96 -2.26
C ALA A 26 -13.14 -3.38 -3.74
N ASP A 27 -12.35 -2.72 -4.58
CA ASP A 27 -12.30 -2.96 -6.02
C ASP A 27 -10.87 -3.28 -6.47
N PRO A 28 -10.56 -4.54 -6.86
CA PRO A 28 -9.25 -4.91 -7.37
C PRO A 28 -8.79 -4.13 -8.59
N ALA A 29 -9.72 -3.64 -9.42
CA ALA A 29 -9.35 -2.84 -10.60
C ALA A 29 -8.81 -1.45 -10.20
N ALA A 30 -9.13 -0.98 -9.00
CA ALA A 30 -8.61 0.27 -8.44
C ALA A 30 -7.26 0.10 -7.71
N TRP A 31 -6.78 -1.12 -7.54
CA TRP A 31 -5.52 -1.41 -6.85
C TRP A 31 -4.40 -1.65 -7.86
N SER A 32 -3.48 -0.68 -7.97
CA SER A 32 -2.35 -0.74 -8.91
C SER A 32 -1.43 -1.93 -8.59
N ALA A 33 -1.09 -2.69 -9.63
CA ALA A 33 -0.10 -3.76 -9.62
C ALA A 33 0.58 -3.81 -10.98
N ASP A 34 1.84 -4.23 -11.04
CA ASP A 34 2.54 -4.38 -12.32
C ASP A 34 1.83 -5.41 -13.22
N ASP A 35 1.80 -5.16 -14.53
CA ASP A 35 1.06 -5.94 -15.51
C ASP A 35 1.40 -7.43 -15.47
N SER A 36 2.63 -7.78 -15.11
CA SER A 36 3.07 -9.17 -14.99
C SER A 36 2.32 -9.97 -13.90
N TRP A 37 1.69 -9.30 -12.94
CA TRP A 37 0.87 -9.93 -11.90
C TRP A 37 -0.60 -10.10 -12.28
N GLN A 38 -1.08 -9.35 -13.27
CA GLN A 38 -2.51 -9.28 -13.62
C GLN A 38 -3.13 -10.66 -13.90
N PRO A 39 -2.50 -11.59 -14.65
CA PRO A 39 -3.09 -12.90 -14.90
C PRO A 39 -3.38 -13.69 -13.61
N ILE A 40 -2.46 -13.63 -12.64
CA ILE A 40 -2.57 -14.34 -11.36
C ILE A 40 -3.66 -13.71 -10.50
N LEU A 41 -3.66 -12.37 -10.40
CA LEU A 41 -4.66 -11.63 -9.64
C LEU A 41 -6.07 -11.88 -10.20
N GLN A 42 -6.24 -11.74 -11.51
CA GLN A 42 -7.53 -11.97 -12.15
C GLN A 42 -8.02 -13.40 -11.99
N GLN A 43 -7.13 -14.39 -11.99
CA GLN A 43 -7.51 -15.77 -11.68
C GLN A 43 -8.02 -15.90 -10.25
N TYR A 44 -7.33 -15.30 -9.28
CA TYR A 44 -7.74 -15.34 -7.87
C TYR A 44 -9.11 -14.68 -7.64
N TRP A 45 -9.36 -13.51 -8.24
CA TRP A 45 -10.65 -12.82 -8.07
C TRP A 45 -11.84 -13.60 -8.62
N ARG A 46 -11.63 -14.50 -9.59
CA ARG A 46 -12.71 -15.37 -10.11
C ARG A 46 -13.08 -16.52 -9.16
N THR A 47 -12.30 -16.75 -8.10
CA THR A 47 -12.60 -17.80 -7.11
C THR A 47 -13.68 -17.36 -6.12
N SER A 48 -14.36 -18.33 -5.50
CA SER A 48 -15.33 -18.07 -4.42
C SER A 48 -14.67 -17.36 -3.22
N SER A 49 -13.44 -17.74 -2.86
CA SER A 49 -12.68 -17.09 -1.78
C SER A 49 -12.36 -15.63 -2.10
N GLY A 50 -11.96 -15.33 -3.33
CA GLY A 50 -11.69 -13.95 -3.77
C GLY A 50 -12.96 -13.08 -3.71
N GLN A 51 -14.08 -13.59 -4.24
CA GLN A 51 -15.37 -12.88 -4.17
C GLN A 51 -15.87 -12.69 -2.73
N ALA A 52 -15.73 -13.70 -1.88
CA ALA A 52 -16.10 -13.60 -0.46
C ALA A 52 -15.25 -12.55 0.29
N LEU A 53 -13.95 -12.47 -0.01
CA LEU A 53 -13.06 -11.45 0.56
C LEU A 53 -13.48 -10.04 0.15
N LEU A 54 -13.80 -9.81 -1.14
CA LEU A 54 -14.27 -8.51 -1.62
C LEU A 54 -15.59 -8.09 -0.97
N GLY A 55 -16.53 -9.03 -0.84
CA GLY A 55 -17.78 -8.80 -0.10
C GLY A 55 -17.51 -8.38 1.34
N ALA A 56 -16.68 -9.13 2.07
CA ALA A 56 -16.35 -8.83 3.46
C ALA A 56 -15.63 -7.47 3.63
N LEU A 57 -14.74 -7.11 2.69
CA LEU A 57 -14.08 -5.79 2.69
C LEU A 57 -15.08 -4.66 2.43
N ALA A 58 -15.96 -4.82 1.43
CA ALA A 58 -17.00 -3.84 1.11
C ALA A 58 -17.95 -3.63 2.30
N ASP A 59 -18.36 -4.69 2.97
CA ASP A 59 -19.23 -4.65 4.15
C ASP A 59 -18.58 -3.88 5.29
N ARG A 60 -17.29 -4.12 5.55
CA ARG A 60 -16.53 -3.40 6.58
C ARG A 60 -16.37 -1.92 6.25
N LEU A 61 -16.06 -1.58 5.00
CA LEU A 61 -15.96 -0.19 4.57
C LEU A 61 -17.30 0.53 4.72
N ARG A 62 -18.41 -0.10 4.33
CA ARG A 62 -19.77 0.45 4.52
C ARG A 62 -20.15 0.61 5.99
N ALA A 63 -19.66 -0.27 6.86
CA ALA A 63 -19.80 -0.16 8.31
C ALA A 63 -18.89 0.91 8.94
N GLY A 64 -18.09 1.64 8.14
CA GLY A 64 -17.22 2.72 8.61
C GLY A 64 -15.88 2.26 9.16
N ALA A 65 -15.48 1.00 8.92
CA ALA A 65 -14.18 0.51 9.35
C ALA A 65 -13.04 1.30 8.69
N THR A 66 -12.00 1.60 9.46
CA THR A 66 -10.74 2.15 8.93
C THR A 66 -9.80 0.99 8.62
N ILE A 67 -9.46 0.83 7.34
CA ILE A 67 -8.66 -0.29 6.83
C ILE A 67 -7.38 0.27 6.21
N TYR A 68 -6.23 -0.32 6.56
CA TYR A 68 -4.92 0.04 6.01
C TYR A 68 -4.32 -1.17 5.29
N PRO A 69 -3.42 -0.98 4.31
CA PRO A 69 -2.97 0.30 3.72
C PRO A 69 -3.97 0.87 2.70
N PRO A 70 -3.78 2.10 2.20
CA PRO A 70 -4.52 2.64 1.05
C PRO A 70 -4.25 1.85 -0.24
N GLU A 71 -3.02 1.38 -0.43
CA GLU A 71 -2.57 0.68 -1.65
C GLU A 71 -2.18 -0.77 -1.29
N PRO A 72 -3.11 -1.74 -1.36
CA PRO A 72 -2.86 -3.10 -0.90
C PRO A 72 -1.87 -3.89 -1.77
N PHE A 73 -1.67 -3.51 -3.04
CA PHE A 73 -0.74 -4.19 -3.96
C PHE A 73 0.54 -3.42 -4.24
N ARG A 74 0.90 -2.44 -3.40
CA ARG A 74 2.10 -1.62 -3.61
C ARG A 74 3.37 -2.45 -3.80
N ALA A 75 3.52 -3.57 -3.09
CA ALA A 75 4.63 -4.51 -3.30
C ALA A 75 4.69 -5.11 -4.72
N LEU A 76 3.53 -5.47 -5.28
CA LEU A 76 3.40 -6.06 -6.61
C LEU A 76 3.53 -5.00 -7.72
N GLU A 77 3.12 -3.77 -7.44
CA GLU A 77 3.35 -2.61 -8.31
C GLU A 77 4.84 -2.28 -8.44
N LEU A 78 5.56 -2.24 -7.31
CA LEU A 78 6.98 -1.87 -7.31
C LEU A 78 7.89 -2.99 -7.81
N THR A 79 7.43 -4.24 -7.80
CA THR A 79 8.26 -5.41 -8.13
C THR A 79 7.59 -6.27 -9.20
N PRO A 80 7.91 -6.08 -10.49
CA PRO A 80 7.43 -6.96 -11.55
C PRO A 80 7.79 -8.42 -11.25
N LEU A 81 6.89 -9.36 -11.57
CA LEU A 81 7.03 -10.79 -11.24
C LEU A 81 8.38 -11.37 -11.67
N ALA A 82 8.84 -11.05 -12.88
CA ALA A 82 10.12 -11.52 -13.42
C ALA A 82 11.36 -10.90 -12.74
N LYS A 83 11.19 -9.81 -11.98
CA LYS A 83 12.27 -9.15 -11.23
C LYS A 83 12.33 -9.58 -9.76
N VAL A 84 11.39 -10.39 -9.28
CA VAL A 84 11.39 -10.90 -7.91
C VAL A 84 12.63 -11.78 -7.69
N ARG A 85 13.42 -11.47 -6.66
CA ARG A 85 14.62 -12.23 -6.27
C ARG A 85 14.51 -12.88 -4.89
N ALA A 86 13.78 -12.22 -3.98
CA ALA A 86 13.53 -12.68 -2.63
C ALA A 86 12.10 -12.28 -2.23
N VAL A 87 11.49 -13.07 -1.35
CA VAL A 87 10.16 -12.80 -0.80
C VAL A 87 10.29 -12.66 0.71
N ILE A 88 9.95 -11.49 1.24
CA ILE A 88 9.93 -11.19 2.66
C ILE A 88 8.46 -11.10 3.10
N LEU A 89 8.03 -12.03 3.95
CA LEU A 89 6.64 -12.10 4.40
C LEU A 89 6.46 -11.33 5.72
N GLY A 90 5.54 -10.38 5.72
CA GLY A 90 4.97 -9.79 6.92
C GLY A 90 3.69 -10.53 7.33
N GLN A 91 3.27 -10.37 8.58
CA GLN A 91 2.00 -10.92 9.06
C GLN A 91 0.83 -10.00 8.69
N ASP A 92 0.82 -8.80 9.27
CA ASP A 92 -0.24 -7.81 9.06
C ASP A 92 0.39 -6.44 8.77
N PRO A 93 -0.30 -5.55 8.02
CA PRO A 93 0.11 -4.17 7.89
C PRO A 93 0.12 -3.44 9.24
N TYR A 94 0.95 -2.42 9.38
CA TYR A 94 0.85 -1.51 10.51
C TYR A 94 -0.54 -0.87 10.61
N HIS A 95 -1.11 -0.82 11.82
CA HIS A 95 -2.48 -0.38 12.05
C HIS A 95 -2.61 1.11 12.42
N GLY A 96 -1.49 1.84 12.54
CA GLY A 96 -1.50 3.29 12.77
C GLY A 96 -1.76 4.05 11.47
N ALA A 97 -2.49 5.16 11.56
CA ALA A 97 -2.73 6.04 10.42
C ALA A 97 -1.40 6.48 9.78
N GLY A 98 -1.28 6.28 8.46
CA GLY A 98 -0.08 6.64 7.71
C GLY A 98 1.17 5.78 7.97
N GLN A 99 1.07 4.69 8.74
CA GLN A 99 2.20 3.80 8.98
C GLN A 99 2.36 2.75 7.88
N ALA A 100 1.26 2.15 7.43
CA ALA A 100 1.31 1.12 6.40
C ALA A 100 1.31 1.73 4.99
N GLU A 101 2.34 1.42 4.21
CA GLU A 101 2.50 1.86 2.82
C GLU A 101 2.45 0.72 1.80
N GLY A 102 1.84 -0.42 2.17
CA GLY A 102 1.68 -1.58 1.26
C GLY A 102 2.94 -2.41 1.03
N LEU A 103 3.95 -2.25 1.89
CA LEU A 103 5.18 -3.04 1.92
C LEU A 103 5.39 -3.63 3.32
N ALA A 104 5.80 -4.89 3.40
CA ALA A 104 6.10 -5.54 4.68
C ALA A 104 7.26 -4.82 5.39
N PHE A 105 7.12 -4.61 6.70
CA PHE A 105 8.08 -3.90 7.59
C PHE A 105 8.34 -2.42 7.27
N SER A 106 7.97 -1.94 6.10
CA SER A 106 8.21 -0.56 5.65
C SER A 106 7.24 0.43 6.29
N VAL A 107 7.74 1.62 6.59
CA VAL A 107 6.93 2.79 6.96
C VAL A 107 7.38 4.02 6.15
N PRO A 108 6.49 4.98 5.82
CA PRO A 108 6.89 6.19 5.10
C PRO A 108 7.97 7.01 5.83
N ASP A 109 8.68 7.85 5.08
CA ASP A 109 9.63 8.82 5.64
C ASP A 109 8.97 9.72 6.70
N GLY A 110 9.72 10.02 7.76
CA GLY A 110 9.23 10.80 8.90
C GLY A 110 8.39 10.01 9.90
N VAL A 111 7.96 8.78 9.56
CA VAL A 111 7.33 7.86 10.53
C VAL A 111 8.42 7.21 11.38
N ARG A 112 8.17 7.11 12.70
CA ARG A 112 9.09 6.45 13.63
C ARG A 112 9.32 4.99 13.21
N ILE A 113 10.58 4.63 12.98
CA ILE A 113 11.01 3.26 12.66
C ILE A 113 10.50 2.27 13.72
N PRO A 114 9.63 1.31 13.35
CA PRO A 114 9.08 0.32 14.26
C PRO A 114 10.17 -0.61 14.85
N PRO A 115 9.93 -1.23 16.01
CA PRO A 115 10.91 -2.14 16.63
C PRO A 115 11.35 -3.28 15.71
N SER A 116 10.43 -3.88 14.94
CA SER A 116 10.75 -4.97 14.02
C SER A 116 11.71 -4.54 12.92
N LEU A 117 11.47 -3.38 12.28
CA LEU A 117 12.36 -2.85 11.25
C LEU A 117 13.73 -2.44 11.81
N ARG A 118 13.75 -1.87 13.02
CA ARG A 118 15.01 -1.56 13.72
C ARG A 118 15.85 -2.81 13.97
N ASN A 119 15.22 -3.92 14.35
CA ASN A 119 15.90 -5.19 14.53
C ASN A 119 16.45 -5.72 13.21
N ILE A 120 15.70 -5.60 12.10
CA ILE A 120 16.19 -5.95 10.76
C ILE A 120 17.44 -5.12 10.40
N TYR A 121 17.43 -3.80 10.62
CA TYR A 121 18.61 -2.98 10.34
C TYR A 121 19.81 -3.30 11.25
N ASN A 122 19.57 -3.58 12.53
CA ASN A 122 20.63 -3.99 13.45
C ASN A 122 21.26 -5.34 13.01
N GLU A 123 20.44 -6.27 12.52
CA GLU A 123 20.91 -7.55 11.99
C GLU A 123 21.77 -7.35 10.73
N ILE A 124 21.29 -6.56 9.77
CA ILE A 124 22.03 -6.23 8.55
C ILE A 124 23.37 -5.56 8.89
N ALA A 125 23.37 -4.59 9.82
CA ALA A 125 24.58 -3.91 10.24
C ALA A 125 25.55 -4.84 10.98
N ARG A 126 25.05 -5.82 11.73
CA ARG A 126 25.87 -6.82 12.41
C ARG A 126 26.53 -7.78 11.42
N GLU A 127 25.80 -8.22 10.39
CA GLU A 127 26.28 -9.21 9.42
C GLU A 127 27.18 -8.59 8.36
N PHE A 128 26.81 -7.43 7.82
CA PHE A 128 27.48 -6.81 6.67
C PHE A 128 28.25 -5.53 7.01
N GLY A 129 28.16 -5.06 8.25
CA GLY A 129 28.71 -3.76 8.67
C GLY A 129 27.86 -2.57 8.22
N GLY A 130 28.34 -1.36 8.50
CA GLY A 130 27.69 -0.10 8.11
C GLY A 130 26.77 0.50 9.17
N THR A 131 26.23 1.69 8.85
CA THR A 131 25.30 2.41 9.72
C THR A 131 23.87 2.12 9.30
N PRO A 132 22.97 1.69 10.21
CA PRO A 132 21.55 1.55 9.93
C PRO A 132 20.94 2.79 9.25
N PRO A 133 20.09 2.63 8.22
CA PRO A 133 19.37 3.75 7.62
C PRO A 133 18.55 4.54 8.66
N SER A 134 18.45 5.85 8.46
CA SER A 134 17.61 6.74 9.28
C SER A 134 16.17 6.83 8.79
N THR A 135 15.87 6.32 7.59
CA THR A 135 14.52 6.17 7.04
C THR A 135 13.92 4.82 7.43
N GLY A 136 12.60 4.75 7.50
CA GLY A 136 11.86 3.50 7.62
C GLY A 136 11.28 2.99 6.30
N SER A 137 11.42 3.74 5.20
CA SER A 137 10.89 3.33 3.91
C SER A 137 11.87 2.39 3.22
N LEU A 138 11.34 1.29 2.71
CA LEU A 138 12.04 0.25 1.97
C LEU A 138 11.75 0.34 0.48
N LYS A 139 11.21 1.47 0.01
CA LYS A 139 11.13 1.80 -1.40
C LYS A 139 12.54 2.09 -1.92
N ALA A 140 12.90 1.49 -3.05
CA ALA A 140 14.17 1.75 -3.74
C ALA A 140 14.12 3.05 -4.53
#